data_AF-A0A7S0ZDN7-F1
#
_entry.id   AF-A0A7S0ZDN7-F1
#
_cell.length_a   1.000
_cell.length_b   1.000
_cell.length_c   1.000
_cell.angle_alpha   90.00
_cell.angle_beta   90.00
_cell.angle_gamma   90.00
#
_symmetry.space_group_name_H-M   'P 1'
#
loop_
_entity.id
_entity.type
_entity.pdbx_description
1 polymer ?
#
loop_
_entity_poly.entity_id
_entity_poly.type
_entity_poly.pdbx_seq_one_letter_code
_entity_poly.pdbx_strand_id
1 'polypeptide(L)'
;SVTGVQTCTAVVLNSDGTITLGKTDGPVPIKVEGSWKLFNGDQFILEVDRVFEGEKGVEYTVQREYAGTVTKHLTYIEIDGNIKAPFKVGYFKLFTAEDGAKSL
;
A
#
# COMPACT_ATOMS: atom_id res chain seq x y z
N SER A 1 10.86 -17.88 -17.40
CA SER A 1 9.83 -16.95 -16.88
C SER A 1 10.31 -16.47 -15.52
N VAL A 2 10.55 -15.16 -15.37
CA VAL A 2 10.81 -14.61 -14.03
C VAL A 2 9.45 -14.59 -13.33
N THR A 3 9.19 -15.57 -12.47
CA THR A 3 8.10 -15.52 -11.51
C THR A 3 8.37 -14.32 -10.60
N GLY A 4 7.66 -13.22 -10.81
CA GLY A 4 7.71 -12.08 -9.90
C GLY A 4 7.27 -12.54 -8.52
N VAL A 5 8.10 -12.31 -7.50
CA VAL A 5 7.69 -12.52 -6.11
C VAL A 5 6.65 -11.46 -5.79
N GLN A 6 5.41 -11.88 -5.57
CA GLN A 6 4.37 -11.00 -5.05
C GLN A 6 4.56 -10.87 -3.54
N THR A 7 4.58 -9.64 -3.05
CA THR A 7 4.61 -9.35 -1.61
C THR A 7 3.35 -8.60 -1.23
N CYS A 8 2.72 -8.97 -0.14
CA CYS A 8 1.61 -8.29 0.50
C CYS A 8 2.10 -7.47 1.70
N THR A 9 1.68 -6.22 1.76
CA THR A 9 1.94 -5.32 2.88
C THR A 9 0.60 -4.73 3.34
N ALA A 10 0.25 -4.96 4.59
CA ALA A 10 -0.87 -4.29 5.23
C ALA A 10 -0.49 -2.84 5.54
N VAL A 11 -1.43 -1.93 5.33
CA VAL A 11 -1.31 -0.52 5.72
C VAL A 11 -2.60 -0.10 6.41
N VAL A 12 -2.45 0.66 7.50
CA VAL A 12 -3.56 1.32 8.18
C VAL A 12 -3.68 2.73 7.63
N LEU A 13 -4.89 3.10 7.20
CA LEU A 13 -5.22 4.44 6.74
C LEU A 13 -5.76 5.24 7.92
N ASN A 14 -4.96 6.17 8.45
CA ASN A 14 -5.33 6.95 9.64
C ASN A 14 -6.29 8.08 9.26
N SER A 15 -7.19 8.48 10.17
CA SER A 15 -8.19 9.53 9.90
C SER A 15 -7.61 10.91 9.60
N ASP A 16 -6.34 11.16 9.96
CA ASP A 16 -5.61 12.39 9.67
C ASP A 16 -4.96 12.40 8.27
N GLY A 17 -5.15 11.34 7.48
CA GLY A 17 -4.58 11.20 6.15
C GLY A 17 -3.17 10.60 6.14
N THR A 18 -2.58 10.25 7.29
CA THR A 18 -1.31 9.52 7.36
C THR A 18 -1.54 8.01 7.21
N ILE A 19 -0.45 7.25 7.10
CA ILE A 19 -0.49 5.78 7.11
C ILE A 19 0.37 5.19 8.21
N THR A 20 0.05 3.97 8.62
CA THR A 20 0.90 3.14 9.47
C THR A 20 1.14 1.79 8.81
N LEU A 21 2.38 1.33 8.86
CA LEU A 21 2.74 0.03 8.31
C LEU A 21 2.20 -1.09 9.21
N GLY A 22 1.50 -2.04 8.61
CA GLY A 22 1.09 -3.29 9.24
C GLY A 22 2.03 -4.45 8.93
N LYS A 23 1.52 -5.68 8.99
CA LYS A 23 2.29 -6.87 8.65
C LYS A 23 2.67 -6.88 7.16
N THR A 24 3.87 -7.37 6.85
CA THR A 24 4.33 -7.62 5.48
C THR A 24 4.94 -9.01 5.37
N ASP A 25 4.77 -9.67 4.22
CA ASP A 25 5.45 -10.94 3.89
C ASP A 25 6.74 -10.73 3.07
N GLY A 26 6.95 -9.51 2.57
CA GLY A 26 8.18 -9.05 1.94
C GLY A 26 9.20 -8.50 2.93
N PRO A 27 10.31 -7.94 2.43
CA PRO A 27 11.30 -7.24 3.25
C PRO A 27 10.64 -6.17 4.14
N VAL A 28 11.04 -6.11 5.40
CA VAL A 28 10.54 -5.11 6.35
C VAL A 28 11.33 -3.81 6.12
N PRO A 29 10.66 -2.70 5.75
CA PRO A 29 11.32 -1.41 5.62
C PRO A 29 11.75 -0.87 6.98
N ILE A 30 12.88 -0.18 7.02
CA ILE A 30 13.37 0.50 8.23
C ILE A 30 12.57 1.76 8.54
N LYS A 31 11.93 2.35 7.53
CA LYS A 31 11.07 3.52 7.64
C LYS A 31 9.96 3.46 6.60
N VAL A 32 8.75 3.87 7.00
CA VAL A 32 7.62 4.05 6.09
C VAL A 32 7.00 5.41 6.35
N GLU A 33 6.81 6.17 5.27
CA GLU A 33 6.09 7.44 5.25
C GLU A 33 5.06 7.38 4.14
N GLY A 34 3.98 8.12 4.29
CA GLY A 34 2.95 8.16 3.26
C GLY A 34 1.71 8.88 3.71
N SER A 35 0.84 9.09 2.73
CA SER A 35 -0.45 9.73 2.96
C SER A 35 -1.50 9.17 2.03
N TRP A 36 -2.76 9.29 2.43
CA TRP A 36 -3.89 8.90 1.60
C TRP A 36 -4.94 10.01 1.57
N LYS A 37 -5.66 10.06 0.45
CA LYS A 37 -6.73 11.04 0.22
C LYS A 37 -7.86 10.41 -0.59
N LEU A 38 -9.08 10.89 -0.33
CA LEU A 38 -10.25 10.67 -1.16
C LEU A 38 -10.63 11.96 -1.88
N PHE A 39 -10.89 11.86 -3.18
CA PHE A 39 -11.37 12.94 -4.03
C PHE A 39 -12.72 12.56 -4.62
N ASN A 40 -13.56 13.56 -4.86
CA ASN A 40 -14.82 13.40 -5.62
C ASN A 40 -15.76 12.28 -5.12
N GLY A 41 -15.62 11.84 -3.87
CA GLY A 41 -16.46 10.81 -3.24
C GLY A 41 -15.98 9.37 -3.42
N ASP A 42 -15.26 9.04 -4.49
CA ASP A 42 -14.85 7.67 -4.80
C ASP A 42 -13.41 7.53 -5.33
N GLN A 43 -12.70 8.60 -5.69
CA GLN A 43 -11.33 8.51 -6.18
C GLN A 43 -10.35 8.43 -5.02
N PHE A 44 -9.48 7.42 -5.03
CA PHE A 44 -8.51 7.16 -3.99
C PHE A 44 -7.09 7.37 -4.50
N ILE A 45 -6.27 8.05 -3.70
CA ILE A 45 -4.82 8.13 -3.89
C ILE A 45 -4.15 7.78 -2.57
N LEU A 46 -3.15 6.90 -2.64
CA LEU A 46 -2.24 6.57 -1.55
C LEU A 46 -0.81 6.68 -2.06
N GLU A 47 0.00 7.48 -1.39
CA GLU A 47 1.43 7.60 -1.63
C GLU A 47 2.17 6.91 -0.49
N VAL A 48 3.13 6.04 -0.83
CA VAL A 48 3.93 5.30 0.13
C VAL A 48 5.39 5.36 -0.25
N ASP A 49 6.20 5.86 0.67
CA ASP A 49 7.65 5.79 0.65
C ASP A 49 8.10 4.75 1.66
N ARG A 50 8.85 3.75 1.17
CA ARG A 50 9.45 2.71 2.02
C ARG A 50 10.95 2.78 1.88
N VAL A 51 11.64 3.00 2.98
CA VAL A 51 13.10 3.01 3.04
C VAL A 51 13.59 1.64 3.49
N PHE A 52 14.59 1.12 2.79
CA PHE A 52 15.24 -0.15 3.09
C PHE A 52 16.73 0.07 3.24
N GLU A 53 17.37 -0.73 4.09
CA GLU A 53 18.82 -0.81 4.16
C GLU A 53 19.32 -1.74 3.04
N GLY A 54 20.14 -1.19 2.14
CA GLY A 54 20.81 -1.92 1.07
C GLY A 54 22.20 -2.43 1.48
N GLU A 55 22.99 -2.82 0.48
CA GLU A 55 24.35 -3.30 0.73
C GLU A 55 25.22 -2.21 1.38
N LYS A 56 26.04 -2.61 2.36
CA LYS A 56 26.99 -1.73 3.07
C LYS A 56 26.33 -0.54 3.78
N GLY A 57 25.07 -0.70 4.21
CA GLY A 57 24.34 0.33 4.96
C GLY A 57 23.84 1.49 4.09
N VAL A 58 23.87 1.35 2.77
CA VAL A 58 23.33 2.38 1.86
C VAL A 58 21.81 2.23 1.80
N GLU A 59 21.09 3.25 2.26
CA GLU A 59 19.63 3.28 2.19
C GLU A 59 19.13 3.47 0.75
N TYR A 60 18.01 2.82 0.41
CA TYR A 60 17.27 3.10 -0.81
C TYR A 60 15.77 3.22 -0.52
N THR A 61 15.12 4.14 -1.25
CA THR A 61 13.70 4.41 -1.12
C THR A 61 12.93 3.81 -2.28
N VAL A 62 11.86 3.10 -1.97
CA VAL A 62 10.87 2.65 -2.95
C VAL A 62 9.60 3.47 -2.76
N GLN A 63 9.37 4.39 -3.69
CA GLN A 63 8.16 5.21 -3.76
C GLN A 63 7.11 4.54 -4.64
N ARG A 64 5.86 4.53 -4.17
CA ARG A 64 4.70 4.09 -4.95
C ARG A 64 3.53 5.03 -4.76
N GLU A 65 2.87 5.36 -5.86
CA GLU A 65 1.54 5.96 -5.85
C GLU A 65 0.52 4.90 -6.26
N TYR A 66 -0.49 4.72 -5.44
CA TYR A 66 -1.61 3.81 -5.65
C TYR A 66 -2.84 4.65 -5.96
N ALA A 67 -3.31 4.61 -7.20
CA ALA A 67 -4.47 5.37 -7.64
C ALA A 67 -5.60 4.43 -8.05
N GLY A 68 -6.78 4.59 -7.46
CA GLY A 68 -7.89 3.68 -7.66
C GLY A 68 -9.25 4.30 -7.36
N THR A 69 -10.26 3.44 -7.32
CA THR A 69 -11.64 3.80 -7.01
C THR A 69 -12.10 3.04 -5.77
N VAL A 70 -12.89 3.68 -4.93
CA VAL A 70 -13.50 3.10 -3.75
C VAL A 70 -14.90 2.60 -4.08
N THR A 71 -15.12 1.31 -3.87
CA THR A 71 -16.44 0.68 -3.92
C THR A 71 -16.88 0.33 -2.50
N LYS A 72 -18.01 0.89 -2.07
CA LYS A 72 -18.62 0.56 -0.78
C LYS A 72 -19.59 -0.61 -0.96
N HIS A 73 -19.32 -1.71 -0.28
CA HIS A 73 -20.22 -2.85 -0.17
C HIS A 73 -20.98 -2.81 1.15
N LEU A 74 -21.95 -3.71 1.33
CA LEU A 74 -22.74 -3.78 2.56
C LEU A 74 -21.90 -4.10 3.80
N THR A 75 -20.85 -4.92 3.64
CA THR A 75 -20.05 -5.45 4.76
C THR A 75 -18.57 -5.04 4.70
N TYR A 76 -18.10 -4.47 3.60
CA TYR A 76 -16.69 -4.10 3.44
C TYR A 76 -16.50 -2.94 2.45
N ILE A 77 -15.32 -2.34 2.47
CA ILE A 77 -14.89 -1.38 1.46
C ILE A 77 -13.79 -2.03 0.62
N GLU A 78 -13.91 -1.87 -0.69
CA GLU A 78 -12.94 -2.31 -1.67
C GLU A 78 -12.30 -1.10 -2.33
N ILE A 79 -10.99 -1.13 -2.47
CA ILE A 79 -10.26 -0.17 -3.29
C ILE A 79 -9.44 -0.95 -4.31
N ASP A 80 -9.68 -0.68 -5.59
CA ASP A 80 -8.97 -1.30 -6.68
C ASP A 80 -8.38 -0.24 -7.62
N GLY A 81 -7.20 -0.51 -8.15
CA GLY A 81 -6.54 0.48 -9.00
C GLY A 81 -5.16 0.09 -9.49
N ASN A 82 -4.48 1.07 -10.04
CA ASN A 82 -3.17 0.89 -10.64
C ASN A 82 -2.09 1.47 -9.73
N ILE A 83 -0.94 0.79 -9.71
CA ILE A 83 0.27 1.34 -9.11
C ILE A 83 0.93 2.20 -10.19
N LYS A 84 1.20 3.46 -9.89
CA LYS A 84 1.98 4.36 -10.76
C LYS A 84 3.45 4.35 -10.33
N ALA A 85 4.31 4.14 -11.31
CA ALA A 85 5.76 4.30 -11.22
C ALA A 85 6.31 4.66 -12.61
N PRO A 86 7.59 5.04 -12.75
CA PRO A 86 8.21 5.33 -14.05
C PRO A 86 8.17 4.14 -15.05
N PHE A 87 7.83 2.95 -14.56
CA PHE A 87 7.64 1.72 -15.32
C PHE A 87 6.34 1.03 -14.85
N LYS A 88 5.72 0.23 -15.73
CA LYS A 88 4.47 -0.48 -15.40
C LYS A 88 4.70 -1.47 -14.26
N VAL A 89 4.18 -1.15 -13.08
CA VAL A 89 4.41 -1.91 -11.82
C VAL A 89 3.25 -2.80 -11.41
N GLY A 90 2.09 -2.70 -12.09
CA GLY A 90 0.98 -3.64 -11.92
C GLY A 90 -0.29 -3.01 -11.33
N TYR A 91 -1.04 -3.82 -10.60
CA TYR A 91 -2.36 -3.53 -10.01
C TYR A 91 -2.29 -3.69 -8.49
N PHE A 92 -3.16 -3.00 -7.76
CA PHE A 92 -3.35 -3.21 -6.33
C PHE A 92 -4.82 -3.39 -5.98
N LYS A 93 -5.05 -4.10 -4.88
CA LYS A 93 -6.34 -4.24 -4.26
C LYS A 93 -6.20 -4.11 -2.75
N LEU A 94 -6.96 -3.22 -2.15
CA LEU A 94 -7.08 -3.06 -0.70
C LEU A 94 -8.48 -3.50 -0.30
N PHE A 95 -8.55 -4.32 0.75
CA PHE A 95 -9.77 -4.64 1.45
C PHE A 95 -9.69 -4.05 2.84
N THR A 96 -10.79 -3.52 3.35
CA THR A 96 -10.88 -3.24 4.79
C THR A 96 -10.65 -4.55 5.54
N ALA A 97 -9.65 -4.57 6.42
CA ALA A 97 -9.60 -5.62 7.43
C ALA A 97 -10.87 -5.47 8.28
N GLU A 98 -11.74 -6.49 8.29
CA GLU A 98 -12.66 -6.66 9.41
C GLU A 98 -11.82 -6.69 10.71
N ASP A 99 -12.41 -6.37 11.88
CA ASP A 99 -11.79 -6.42 13.23
C ASP A 99 -11.27 -7.83 13.63
N GLY A 100 -10.42 -8.37 12.78
CA GLY A 100 -10.17 -9.78 12.54
C GLY A 100 -8.81 -9.94 11.90
N ALA A 101 -7.84 -9.13 12.33
CA ALA A 101 -6.40 -9.43 12.23
C ALA A 101 -6.04 -10.69 13.04
N LYS A 102 -6.82 -11.77 12.90
CA LYS A 102 -6.39 -13.12 13.17
C LYS A 102 -5.73 -13.63 11.90
N SER A 103 -4.41 -13.72 11.99
CA SER A 103 -3.56 -14.62 11.20
C SER A 103 -3.60 -14.43 9.69
N LEU A 104 -2.77 -13.50 9.22
CA LEU A 104 -1.74 -13.87 8.25
C LEU A 104 -0.42 -13.87 8.99
#